data_AF-A0A8J5CCA7-F1
#
_entry.id   AF-A0A8J5CCA7-F1
#
_cell.length_a   1.000
_cell.length_b   1.000
_cell.length_c   1.000
_cell.angle_alpha   90.00
_cell.angle_beta   90.00
_cell.angle_gamma   90.00
#
_symmetry.space_group_name_H-M   'P 1'
#
loop_
_entity.id
_entity.type
_entity.pdbx_description
1 polymer ?
#
loop_
_entity_poly.entity_id
_entity_poly.type
_entity_poly.pdbx_seq_one_letter_code
_entity_poly.pdbx_strand_id
1 'polypeptide(L)'
;MSYINTKATSSYKEALQATEAIEAPSLGFCKPTDYKGALSGTIATIKQANTQIQLLVTILEKLESLEDRIRRIEAKANPEVTLPNEVIQELSNKIKGLALQEKAKEGKGKLLEQEKEIPFLKIKFGIIDATSEEGIMLKELYKELPEE
;
A
#
# COMPACT_ATOMS: atom_id res chain seq x y z
N MET A 1 19.28 -20.42 10.28
CA MET A 1 20.39 -19.75 9.57
C MET A 1 21.71 -20.19 10.19
N SER A 2 22.72 -20.53 9.39
CA SER A 2 24.07 -20.87 9.89
C SER A 2 24.91 -19.60 10.07
N TYR A 3 25.74 -19.54 11.11
CA TYR A 3 26.66 -18.41 11.34
C TYR A 3 27.61 -18.19 10.16
N ILE A 4 27.91 -19.23 9.37
CA ILE A 4 28.73 -19.16 8.16
C ILE A 4 28.05 -18.26 7.11
N ASN A 5 26.74 -18.44 6.91
CA ASN A 5 25.97 -17.62 5.98
C ASN A 5 25.88 -16.18 6.50
N THR A 6 25.71 -16.01 7.82
CA THR A 6 25.68 -14.67 8.45
C THR A 6 26.99 -13.91 8.25
N LYS A 7 28.15 -14.57 8.36
CA LYS A 7 29.47 -13.95 8.13
C LYS A 7 29.64 -13.37 6.73
N ALA A 8 28.93 -13.90 5.74
CA ALA A 8 28.99 -13.45 4.36
C ALA A 8 28.14 -12.19 4.08
N THR A 9 27.19 -11.87 4.97
CA THR A 9 26.27 -10.73 4.78
C THR A 9 26.99 -9.38 4.88
N SER A 10 26.51 -8.37 4.13
CA SER A 10 27.08 -7.02 4.17
C SER A 10 26.95 -6.39 5.56
N SER A 11 25.77 -6.49 6.19
CA SER A 11 25.55 -5.92 7.53
C SER A 11 26.46 -6.52 8.60
N TYR A 12 26.85 -7.79 8.47
CA TYR A 12 27.84 -8.38 9.38
C TYR A 12 29.26 -7.83 9.15
N LYS A 13 29.66 -7.62 7.90
CA LYS A 13 30.96 -7.02 7.56
C LYS A 13 31.03 -5.56 7.98
N GLU A 14 29.97 -4.80 7.74
CA GLU A 14 29.82 -3.42 8.18
C GLU A 14 29.88 -3.31 9.70
N ALA A 15 29.22 -4.21 10.43
CA ALA A 15 29.27 -4.23 11.89
C ALA A 15 30.68 -4.49 12.43
N LEU A 16 31.44 -5.42 11.82
CA LEU A 16 32.85 -5.65 12.18
C LEU A 16 33.71 -4.42 11.88
N GLN A 17 33.52 -3.78 10.73
CA GLN A 17 34.27 -2.58 10.36
C GLN A 17 33.99 -1.41 11.32
N ALA A 18 32.73 -1.23 11.72
CA ALA A 18 32.34 -0.20 12.68
C ALA A 18 32.98 -0.44 14.06
N THR A 19 33.02 -1.68 14.53
CA THR A 19 33.62 -2.00 15.84
C THR A 19 35.14 -2.07 15.82
N GLU A 20 35.76 -2.28 14.64
CA GLU A 20 37.21 -2.21 14.44
C GLU A 20 37.77 -0.84 14.84
N ALA A 21 37.03 0.24 14.54
CA ALA A 21 37.42 1.60 14.90
C ALA A 21 37.36 1.88 16.41
N ILE A 22 36.59 1.09 17.16
CA ILE A 22 36.48 1.21 18.62
C ILE A 22 37.63 0.45 19.27
N GLU A 23 37.79 -0.84 18.94
CA GLU A 23 38.82 -1.68 19.54
C GLU A 23 39.26 -2.81 18.59
N ALA A 24 40.40 -2.61 17.93
CA ALA A 24 41.01 -3.60 17.05
C ALA A 24 41.68 -4.77 17.81
N PRO A 25 41.71 -6.00 17.26
CA PRO A 25 40.82 -6.46 16.20
C PRO A 25 39.37 -6.59 16.71
N SER A 26 38.41 -6.28 15.84
CA SER A 26 37.00 -6.61 16.05
C SER A 26 36.80 -8.12 16.03
N LEU A 27 35.89 -8.60 16.88
CA LEU A 27 35.55 -10.02 16.94
C LEU A 27 34.07 -10.21 16.68
N GLY A 28 33.76 -11.15 15.81
CA GLY A 28 32.39 -11.59 15.55
C GLY A 28 32.14 -12.96 16.16
N PHE A 29 31.50 -13.89 15.45
CA PHE A 29 31.33 -15.26 15.94
C PHE A 29 32.69 -15.97 16.12
N CYS A 30 33.08 -16.11 17.38
CA CYS A 30 34.25 -16.82 17.87
C CYS A 30 33.89 -17.51 19.19
N LYS A 31 34.67 -18.54 19.57
CA LYS A 31 34.57 -19.17 20.88
C LYS A 31 35.58 -18.50 21.81
N PRO A 32 35.15 -17.82 22.88
CA PRO A 32 36.08 -17.18 23.82
C PRO A 32 37.08 -18.16 24.45
N THR A 33 36.71 -19.43 24.61
CA THR A 33 37.55 -20.50 25.13
C THR A 33 38.79 -20.79 24.28
N ASP A 34 38.79 -20.41 23.01
CA ASP A 34 39.92 -20.63 22.10
C ASP A 34 41.05 -19.60 22.35
N TYR A 35 40.76 -18.52 23.09
CA TYR A 35 41.72 -17.45 23.41
C TYR A 35 42.48 -17.77 24.69
N LYS A 36 43.72 -18.21 24.53
CA LYS A 36 44.60 -18.58 25.66
C LYS A 36 45.17 -17.32 26.33
N GLY A 37 45.00 -17.25 27.65
CA GLY A 37 45.49 -16.16 28.50
C GLY A 37 44.49 -15.84 29.60
N ALA A 38 44.97 -15.34 30.75
CA ALA A 38 44.14 -15.16 31.95
C ALA A 38 42.91 -14.28 31.70
N LEU A 39 43.02 -13.28 30.81
CA LEU A 39 41.93 -12.36 30.47
C LEU A 39 41.50 -12.43 29.00
N SER A 40 42.20 -13.20 28.16
CA SER A 40 42.00 -13.17 26.71
C SER A 40 40.60 -13.65 26.30
N GLY A 41 40.03 -14.64 27.00
CA GLY A 41 38.65 -15.07 26.78
C GLY A 41 37.63 -13.99 27.15
N THR A 42 37.84 -13.28 28.26
CA THR A 42 36.97 -12.16 28.66
C THR A 42 37.03 -11.02 27.65
N ILE A 43 38.23 -10.64 27.20
CA ILE A 43 38.43 -9.64 26.15
C ILE A 43 37.71 -10.07 24.87
N ALA A 44 37.81 -11.35 24.50
CA ALA A 44 37.13 -11.87 23.31
C ALA A 44 35.61 -11.75 23.41
N THR A 45 35.03 -12.02 24.58
CA THR A 45 33.60 -11.85 24.84
C THR A 45 33.16 -10.39 24.73
N ILE A 46 33.93 -9.46 25.30
CA ILE A 46 33.63 -8.02 25.25
C ILE A 46 33.62 -7.54 23.79
N LYS A 47 34.65 -7.89 23.02
CA LYS A 47 34.75 -7.51 21.60
C LYS A 47 33.63 -8.12 20.76
N GLN A 48 33.26 -9.36 21.03
CA GLN A 48 32.11 -10.00 20.39
C GLN A 48 30.80 -9.30 20.74
N ALA A 49 30.62 -8.86 21.99
CA ALA A 49 29.45 -8.12 22.44
C ALA A 49 29.32 -6.76 21.71
N ASN A 50 30.42 -6.04 21.48
CA ASN A 50 30.42 -4.80 20.71
C ASN A 50 29.84 -5.03 19.30
N THR A 51 30.27 -6.09 18.61
CA THR A 51 29.76 -6.44 17.27
C THR A 51 28.27 -6.81 17.31
N GLN A 52 27.81 -7.51 18.35
CA GLN A 52 26.39 -7.84 18.52
C GLN A 52 25.54 -6.58 18.74
N ILE A 53 26.01 -5.66 19.59
CA ILE A 53 25.33 -4.39 19.83
C ILE A 53 25.23 -3.59 18.52
N GLN A 54 26.30 -3.50 17.75
CA GLN A 54 26.29 -2.81 16.46
C GLN A 54 25.26 -3.41 15.49
N LEU A 55 25.18 -4.74 15.43
CA LEU A 55 24.16 -5.42 14.60
C LEU A 55 22.73 -5.10 15.07
N LEU A 56 22.50 -5.05 16.38
CA LEU A 56 21.19 -4.69 16.94
C LEU A 56 20.82 -3.24 16.62
N VAL A 57 21.76 -2.30 16.75
CA VAL A 57 21.56 -0.90 16.36
C VAL A 57 21.18 -0.80 14.89
N THR A 58 21.90 -1.48 13.99
CA THR A 58 21.57 -1.51 12.56
C THR A 58 20.18 -2.09 12.28
N ILE A 59 19.73 -3.07 13.06
CA ILE A 59 18.36 -3.61 12.94
C ILE A 59 17.33 -2.57 13.40
N LEU A 60 17.59 -1.89 14.51
CA LEU A 60 16.70 -0.85 15.04
C LEU A 60 16.55 0.31 14.05
N GLU A 61 17.65 0.82 13.49
CA GLU A 61 17.63 1.88 12.47
C GLU A 61 16.83 1.46 11.23
N LYS A 62 16.97 0.21 10.78
CA LYS A 62 16.18 -0.33 9.66
C LYS A 62 14.70 -0.46 10.01
N LEU A 63 14.38 -0.83 11.25
CA LEU A 63 13.00 -0.92 11.72
C LEU A 63 12.34 0.45 11.77
N GLU A 64 13.00 1.45 12.36
CA GLU A 64 12.53 2.83 12.39
C GLU A 64 12.29 3.37 10.96
N SER A 65 13.23 3.10 10.05
CA SER A 65 13.08 3.47 8.64
C SER A 65 11.86 2.80 7.98
N LEU A 66 11.57 1.54 8.31
CA LEU A 66 10.40 0.83 7.80
C LEU A 66 9.10 1.36 8.40
N GLU A 67 9.06 1.63 9.71
CA GLU A 67 7.91 2.24 10.37
C GLU A 67 7.58 3.61 9.76
N ASP A 68 8.58 4.44 9.51
CA ASP A 68 8.39 5.74 8.85
C ASP A 68 7.84 5.58 7.43
N ARG A 69 8.31 4.58 6.68
CA ARG A 69 7.78 4.28 5.35
C ARG A 69 6.33 3.82 5.40
N ILE A 70 5.97 2.98 6.38
CA ILE A 70 4.59 2.53 6.58
C ILE A 70 3.69 3.71 6.92
N ARG A 71 4.07 4.56 7.89
CA ARG A 71 3.30 5.77 8.24
C ARG A 71 3.06 6.68 7.05
N ARG A 72 4.07 6.87 6.19
CA ARG A 72 3.94 7.67 4.95
C ARG A 72 3.00 7.03 3.93
N ILE A 73 2.96 5.70 3.85
CA ILE A 73 2.03 4.99 2.95
C ILE A 73 0.61 5.08 3.51
N GLU A 74 0.41 4.86 4.80
CA GLU A 74 -0.90 4.99 5.46
C GLU A 74 -1.47 6.40 5.32
N ALA A 75 -0.65 7.44 5.53
CA ALA A 75 -1.05 8.83 5.33
C ALA A 75 -1.43 9.16 3.87
N LYS A 76 -0.87 8.43 2.88
CA LYS A 76 -1.24 8.57 1.46
C LYS A 76 -2.46 7.73 1.08
N ALA A 77 -2.70 6.61 1.76
CA ALA A 77 -3.81 5.70 1.52
C ALA A 77 -5.11 6.21 2.15
N ASN A 78 -5.02 6.92 3.27
CA ASN A 78 -6.08 7.73 3.85
C ASN A 78 -5.74 9.22 3.69
N PRO A 79 -5.89 9.81 2.50
CA PRO A 79 -6.23 11.21 2.48
C PRO A 79 -7.64 11.25 3.05
N GLU A 80 -7.77 11.51 4.35
CA GLU A 80 -9.00 12.13 4.82
C GLU A 80 -9.05 13.46 4.06
N VAL A 81 -9.67 13.42 2.87
CA VAL A 81 -10.07 14.62 2.17
C VAL A 81 -11.20 15.14 3.04
N THR A 82 -10.82 15.81 4.13
CA THR A 82 -11.67 16.81 4.76
C THR A 82 -11.76 17.92 3.72
N LEU A 83 -12.57 17.68 2.66
CA LEU A 83 -13.03 18.76 1.81
C LEU A 83 -13.62 19.77 2.80
N PRO A 84 -13.16 21.02 2.80
CA PRO A 84 -13.77 22.04 3.64
C PRO A 84 -15.28 21.95 3.45
N ASN A 85 -16.05 21.94 4.53
CA ASN A 85 -17.52 21.83 4.47
C ASN A 85 -18.13 22.85 3.49
N GLU A 86 -17.44 23.97 3.28
CA GLU A 86 -17.74 25.01 2.28
C GLU A 86 -17.76 24.45 0.85
N VAL A 87 -16.80 23.62 0.44
CA VAL A 87 -16.74 23.01 -0.90
C VAL A 87 -17.86 21.99 -1.09
N ILE A 88 -18.17 21.22 -0.04
CA ILE A 88 -19.28 20.25 -0.04
C ILE A 88 -20.62 20.99 -0.16
N GLN A 89 -20.79 22.11 0.54
CA GLN A 89 -21.98 22.94 0.45
C GLN A 89 -22.10 23.62 -0.92
N GLU A 90 -21.00 24.13 -1.48
CA GLU A 90 -21.01 24.77 -2.80
C GLU A 90 -21.36 23.78 -3.92
N LEU A 91 -20.85 22.55 -3.85
CA LEU A 91 -21.23 21.45 -4.74
C LEU A 91 -22.70 21.05 -4.56
N SER A 92 -23.17 20.92 -3.32
CA SER A 92 -24.58 20.60 -3.03
C SER A 92 -25.53 21.67 -3.56
N ASN A 93 -25.15 22.95 -3.46
CA ASN A 93 -25.92 24.07 -3.98
C ASN A 93 -25.92 24.12 -5.51
N LYS A 94 -24.79 23.83 -6.17
CA LYS A 94 -24.72 23.72 -7.64
C LYS A 94 -25.56 22.56 -8.18
N ILE A 95 -25.54 21.40 -7.51
CA ILE A 95 -26.38 20.25 -7.87
C ILE A 95 -27.86 20.57 -7.68
N LYS A 96 -28.24 21.22 -6.56
CA LYS A 96 -29.63 21.66 -6.35
C LYS A 96 -30.07 22.71 -7.38
N GLY A 97 -29.19 23.63 -7.76
CA GLY A 97 -29.44 24.65 -8.79
C GLY A 97 -29.66 24.03 -10.18
N LEU A 98 -28.93 22.95 -10.49
CA LEU A 98 -29.13 22.18 -11.72
C LEU A 98 -30.42 21.35 -11.70
N ALA A 99 -30.79 20.80 -10.54
CA ALA A 99 -32.04 20.02 -10.37
C ALA A 99 -33.33 20.86 -10.43
N LEU A 100 -33.23 22.20 -10.38
CA LEU A 100 -34.37 23.12 -10.34
C LEU A 100 -34.68 23.82 -11.68
N GLN A 101 -33.97 23.49 -12.76
CA GLN A 101 -34.22 24.11 -14.07
C GLN A 101 -35.31 23.45 -14.94
N GLU A 102 -36.03 22.44 -14.44
CA GLU A 102 -37.20 21.89 -15.14
C GLU A 102 -38.53 22.21 -14.44
N LYS A 103 -38.88 23.50 -14.37
CA LYS A 103 -40.30 23.91 -14.31
C LYS A 103 -40.53 25.21 -15.08
N ALA A 104 -40.42 25.14 -16.40
CA ALA A 104 -40.93 26.17 -17.30
C ALA A 104 -42.31 25.75 -17.86
N LYS A 105 -43.35 26.32 -17.27
CA LYS A 105 -44.74 26.55 -17.75
C LYS A 105 -45.20 25.75 -18.99
N GLU A 106 -46.14 24.84 -18.77
CA GLU A 106 -46.95 24.19 -19.82
C GLU A 106 -47.74 25.23 -20.63
N GLY A 107 -47.16 25.69 -21.74
CA GLY A 107 -47.88 26.31 -22.83
C GLY A 107 -48.44 25.21 -23.74
N LYS A 108 -49.76 25.22 -23.96
CA LYS A 108 -50.46 24.30 -24.88
C LYS A 108 -49.76 24.28 -26.25
N GLY A 109 -49.12 23.17 -26.59
CA GLY A 109 -48.53 22.90 -27.90
C GLY A 109 -48.46 21.40 -28.11
N LYS A 110 -48.98 20.91 -29.24
CA LYS A 110 -49.13 19.48 -29.57
C LYS A 110 -47.79 18.73 -29.45
N LEU A 111 -47.81 17.64 -28.66
CA LEU A 111 -46.72 16.68 -28.55
C LEU A 111 -46.60 15.93 -29.90
N LEU A 112 -45.44 15.98 -30.54
CA LEU A 112 -45.03 14.96 -31.51
C LEU A 112 -44.35 13.86 -30.71
N GLU A 113 -45.07 12.75 -30.58
CA GLU A 113 -44.64 11.51 -29.96
C GLU A 113 -43.54 10.88 -30.83
N GLN A 114 -42.30 10.95 -30.35
CA GLN A 114 -41.26 10.00 -30.75
C GLN A 114 -40.78 9.31 -29.49
N GLU A 115 -41.52 8.28 -29.09
CA GLU A 115 -41.02 7.26 -28.17
C GLU A 115 -39.84 6.55 -28.86
N LYS A 116 -38.62 6.85 -28.43
CA LYS A 116 -37.52 5.91 -28.59
C LYS A 116 -37.38 5.16 -27.28
N GLU A 117 -38.05 4.01 -27.20
CA GLU A 117 -37.80 3.01 -26.16
C GLU A 117 -36.31 2.63 -26.21
N ILE A 118 -35.57 2.91 -25.14
CA ILE A 118 -34.22 2.37 -24.96
C ILE A 118 -34.38 1.00 -24.25
N PRO A 119 -34.00 -0.12 -24.88
CA PRO A 119 -34.12 -1.43 -24.25
C PRO A 119 -33.03 -1.62 -23.18
N PHE A 120 -33.44 -2.04 -21.98
CA PHE A 120 -32.52 -2.43 -20.91
C PHE A 120 -32.46 -3.96 -20.77
N LEU A 121 -31.27 -4.51 -20.50
CA LEU A 121 -31.10 -5.94 -20.20
C LEU A 121 -31.14 -6.14 -18.68
N LYS A 122 -32.06 -6.98 -18.19
CA LYS A 122 -32.12 -7.39 -16.78
C LYS A 122 -31.28 -8.65 -16.58
N ILE A 123 -30.13 -8.52 -15.93
CA ILE A 123 -29.31 -9.66 -15.49
C ILE A 123 -29.47 -9.78 -13.96
N LYS A 124 -29.39 -11.00 -13.41
CA LYS A 124 -29.64 -11.34 -11.99
C LYS A 124 -28.83 -10.56 -10.93
N PHE A 125 -27.98 -9.61 -11.32
CA PHE A 125 -27.18 -8.76 -10.42
C PHE A 125 -27.19 -7.24 -10.75
N GLY A 126 -28.03 -6.76 -11.69
CA GLY A 126 -28.15 -5.32 -11.99
C GLY A 126 -28.88 -5.00 -13.30
N ILE A 127 -29.37 -3.75 -13.43
CA ILE A 127 -29.93 -3.22 -14.69
C ILE A 127 -28.79 -2.58 -15.48
N ILE A 128 -28.52 -3.08 -16.68
CA ILE A 128 -27.49 -2.54 -17.58
C ILE A 128 -28.19 -2.03 -18.86
N ASP A 129 -27.79 -0.85 -19.32
CA ASP A 129 -28.22 -0.30 -20.62
C ASP A 129 -27.72 -1.21 -21.75
N ALA A 130 -28.62 -1.71 -22.60
CA ALA A 130 -28.24 -2.64 -23.67
C ALA A 130 -27.46 -1.96 -24.82
N THR A 131 -27.38 -0.63 -24.81
CA THR A 131 -26.61 0.15 -25.80
C THR A 131 -25.20 0.50 -25.34
N SER A 132 -24.87 0.24 -24.06
CA SER A 132 -23.49 0.37 -23.57
C SER A 132 -22.61 -0.78 -24.10
N GLU A 133 -21.29 -0.57 -24.16
CA GLU A 133 -20.35 -1.62 -24.58
C GLU A 133 -20.49 -2.90 -23.73
N GLU A 134 -20.73 -2.76 -22.42
CA GLU A 134 -21.01 -3.87 -21.50
C GLU A 134 -22.31 -4.59 -21.87
N GLY A 135 -23.37 -3.85 -22.20
CA GLY A 135 -24.65 -4.40 -22.64
C GLY A 135 -24.56 -5.15 -23.97
N ILE A 136 -23.77 -4.66 -24.92
CA ILE A 136 -23.55 -5.30 -26.23
C ILE A 136 -22.80 -6.63 -26.06
N MET A 137 -21.71 -6.63 -25.28
CA MET A 137 -20.91 -7.83 -24.99
C MET A 137 -21.75 -8.92 -24.31
N LEU A 138 -22.59 -8.54 -23.34
CA LEU A 138 -23.47 -9.48 -22.65
C LEU A 138 -24.57 -10.03 -23.56
N LYS A 139 -25.10 -9.21 -24.47
CA LYS A 139 -26.09 -9.64 -25.46
C LYS A 139 -25.51 -10.64 -26.46
N GLU A 140 -24.24 -10.50 -26.84
CA GLU A 140 -23.54 -11.49 -27.66
C GLU A 140 -23.27 -12.79 -26.89
N LEU A 141 -22.83 -12.70 -25.63
CA LEU A 141 -22.59 -13.87 -24.79
C LEU A 141 -23.85 -14.73 -24.58
N TYR A 142 -25.02 -14.09 -24.41
CA TYR A 142 -26.30 -14.78 -24.24
C TYR A 142 -26.87 -15.39 -25.54
N LYS A 143 -26.44 -14.92 -26.72
CA LYS A 143 -26.85 -15.54 -28.00
C LYS A 143 -26.22 -16.91 -28.22
N GLU A 144 -25.11 -17.21 -27.56
CA GLU A 144 -24.36 -18.46 -27.73
C GLU A 144 -24.73 -19.54 -26.71
N LEU A 145 -25.59 -19.25 -25.73
CA LEU A 145 -26.11 -20.31 -24.85
C LEU A 145 -27.22 -21.09 -25.58
N PRO A 146 -27.11 -22.42 -25.69
CA PRO A 146 -28.23 -23.25 -26.12
C PRO A 146 -29.36 -23.13 -25.10
N GLU A 147 -30.58 -22.86 -25.57
CA GLU A 147 -31.77 -22.93 -24.72
C GLU A 147 -32.00 -24.39 -24.30
N GLU A 148 -31.86 -24.68 -22.99
CA GLU A 148 -32.36 -25.91 -22.35
C GLU A 148 -33.84 -25.78 -21.96
#